data_AF-A0A519VUS9-F1
#
_entry.id   AF-A0A519VUS9-F1
#
_cell.length_a   1.000
_cell.length_b   1.000
_cell.length_c   1.000
_cell.angle_alpha   90.00
_cell.angle_beta   90.00
_cell.angle_gamma   90.00
#
_symmetry.space_group_name_H-M   'P 1'
#
loop_
_entity.id
_entity.type
_entity.pdbx_description
1 polymer ?
#
loop_
_entity_poly.entity_id
_entity_poly.type
_entity_poly.pdbx_seq_one_letter_code
_entity_poly.pdbx_strand_id
1 'polypeptide(L)'
;ISMNPYSGKILREGNLRDLNTGLMQWIVQFHWSFQLGLPGLLLATIFGLTMLLSTLTGLVIYRKFVWKVLLFKVKFKWNNWRMISSSLHRIVGVWALLFNLIIFFTGFWMNKFSMDMQYWKKQTVVSPATTMPLQSLDSMMASAKEKLPNLNIKNVYWPTQPGKNFRIRGSIKDEPTIFENGNSVSVDPVTGKIIAIDLIAEKDFWEKLEATFFSLHVGNFGGLPVKILYVIIGLLPGLLSITGALLWWRRAKN
;
A
#
# COMPACT_ATOMS: atom_id res chain seq x y z
N ILE A 1 -7.74 20.92 -5.72
CA ILE A 1 -8.07 22.03 -4.79
C ILE A 1 -7.99 21.49 -3.37
N SER A 2 -7.28 22.17 -2.47
CA SER A 2 -7.36 21.93 -1.02
C SER A 2 -8.08 23.10 -0.36
N MET A 3 -8.88 22.82 0.66
CA MET A 3 -9.80 23.78 1.28
C MET A 3 -9.64 23.71 2.79
N ASN A 4 -9.79 24.84 3.47
CA ASN A 4 -9.90 24.85 4.92
C ASN A 4 -11.27 24.25 5.30
N PRO A 5 -11.32 23.15 6.08
CA PRO A 5 -12.57 22.48 6.39
C PRO A 5 -13.50 23.32 7.27
N TYR A 6 -12.99 24.30 8.01
CA TYR A 6 -13.77 25.15 8.91
C TYR A 6 -14.26 26.44 8.25
N SER A 7 -13.48 26.98 7.31
CA SER A 7 -13.77 28.30 6.71
C SER A 7 -14.18 28.23 5.23
N GLY A 8 -14.10 27.05 4.60
CA GLY A 8 -14.35 26.89 3.16
C GLY A 8 -13.34 27.58 2.24
N LYS A 9 -12.35 28.30 2.81
CA LYS A 9 -11.36 29.04 2.05
C LYS A 9 -10.49 28.07 1.25
N ILE A 10 -10.39 28.30 -0.06
CA ILE A 10 -9.45 27.56 -0.90
C ILE A 10 -8.04 27.88 -0.43
N LEU A 11 -7.34 26.87 0.06
CA LEU A 11 -5.96 26.97 0.52
C LEU A 11 -4.99 26.81 -0.65
N ARG A 12 -5.29 25.92 -1.60
CA ARG A 12 -4.49 25.69 -2.81
C ARG A 12 -5.36 25.24 -3.98
N GLU A 13 -5.02 25.71 -5.17
CA GLU A 13 -5.62 25.31 -6.45
C GLU A 13 -4.51 24.99 -7.46
N GLY A 14 -4.73 24.01 -8.34
CA GLY A 14 -3.72 23.53 -9.28
C GLY A 14 -3.70 22.00 -9.44
N ASN A 15 -2.88 21.54 -10.38
CA ASN A 15 -2.65 20.11 -10.62
C ASN A 15 -1.89 19.50 -9.44
N LEU A 16 -2.29 18.29 -9.00
CA LEU A 16 -1.59 17.56 -7.92
C LEU A 16 -0.08 17.43 -8.13
N ARG A 17 0.39 17.43 -9.38
CA ARG A 17 1.81 17.39 -9.75
C ARG A 17 2.55 18.71 -9.56
N ASP A 18 1.86 19.83 -9.70
CA ASP A 18 2.42 21.19 -9.60
C ASP A 18 2.36 21.72 -8.16
N LEU A 19 1.61 21.03 -7.30
CA LEU A 19 1.59 21.32 -5.87
C LEU A 19 2.91 20.86 -5.25
N ASN A 20 3.58 21.75 -4.52
CA ASN A 20 4.77 21.40 -3.73
C ASN A 20 4.35 20.43 -2.62
N THR A 21 4.42 19.13 -2.93
CA THR A 21 4.03 18.06 -2.04
C THR A 21 5.02 17.95 -0.89
N GLY A 22 4.54 17.81 0.35
CA GLY A 22 5.42 17.62 1.50
C GLY A 22 6.30 16.38 1.32
N LEU A 23 7.43 16.31 2.04
CA LEU A 23 8.42 15.21 1.93
C LEU A 23 7.78 13.81 1.93
N MET A 24 6.78 13.57 2.78
CA MET A 24 6.10 12.28 2.85
C MET A 24 5.34 11.93 1.57
N GLN A 25 4.67 12.89 0.97
CA GLN A 25 3.96 12.66 -0.29
C GLN A 25 4.95 12.47 -1.44
N TRP A 26 6.09 13.16 -1.42
CA TRP A 26 7.19 12.89 -2.34
C TRP A 26 7.74 11.47 -2.19
N ILE A 27 7.96 10.99 -0.96
CA ILE A 27 8.46 9.63 -0.69
C ILE A 27 7.44 8.58 -1.15
N VAL A 28 6.16 8.75 -0.85
CA VAL A 28 5.10 7.86 -1.35
C VAL A 28 5.07 7.87 -2.87
N GLN A 29 5.20 9.07 -3.47
CA GLN A 29 5.21 9.24 -4.92
C GLN A 29 6.44 8.59 -5.59
N PHE A 30 7.57 8.57 -4.90
CA PHE A 30 8.75 7.84 -5.31
C PHE A 30 8.58 6.32 -5.13
N HIS A 31 8.00 5.88 -4.02
CA HIS A 31 7.83 4.46 -3.70
C HIS A 31 6.91 3.74 -4.68
N TRP A 32 5.75 4.31 -5.02
CA TRP A 32 4.78 3.68 -5.92
C TRP A 32 5.12 3.84 -7.42
N SER A 33 5.81 4.91 -7.83
CA SER A 33 5.95 5.27 -9.24
C SER A 33 7.30 5.91 -9.60
N PHE A 34 8.30 5.89 -8.73
CA PHE A 34 9.63 6.49 -8.96
C PHE A 34 9.60 7.94 -9.48
N GLN A 35 8.53 8.71 -9.19
CA GLN A 35 8.29 10.03 -9.79
C GLN A 35 8.13 10.06 -11.33
N LEU A 36 8.09 8.91 -12.01
CA LEU A 36 8.01 8.80 -13.47
C LEU A 36 6.58 8.63 -14.00
N GLY A 37 5.55 8.70 -13.15
CA GLY A 37 4.16 8.47 -13.55
C GLY A 37 3.91 7.04 -14.05
N LEU A 38 3.31 6.89 -15.23
CA LEU A 38 2.91 5.58 -15.79
C LEU A 38 4.11 4.61 -15.99
N PRO A 39 5.21 5.00 -16.65
CA PRO A 39 6.43 4.16 -16.71
C PRO A 39 6.95 3.74 -15.34
N GLY A 40 6.87 4.64 -14.37
CA GLY A 40 7.32 4.38 -13.01
C GLY A 40 6.48 3.36 -12.26
N LEU A 41 5.17 3.34 -12.48
CA LEU A 41 4.29 2.29 -11.95
C LEU A 41 4.68 0.92 -12.50
N LEU A 42 4.92 0.82 -13.82
CA LEU A 42 5.37 -0.44 -14.44
C LEU A 42 6.72 -0.90 -13.90
N LEU A 43 7.66 0.04 -13.76
CA LEU A 43 8.96 -0.23 -13.17
C LEU A 43 8.82 -0.74 -11.72
N ALA A 44 7.97 -0.12 -10.90
CA ALA A 44 7.68 -0.60 -9.55
C ALA A 44 7.10 -2.01 -9.53
N THR A 45 6.22 -2.36 -10.47
CA THR A 45 5.68 -3.72 -10.62
C THR A 45 6.77 -4.74 -10.96
N ILE A 46 7.68 -4.40 -11.89
CA ILE A 46 8.81 -5.25 -12.27
C ILE A 46 9.78 -5.43 -11.08
N PHE A 47 10.08 -4.36 -10.33
CA PHE A 47 10.88 -4.45 -9.11
C PHE A 47 10.19 -5.29 -8.02
N GLY A 48 8.88 -5.14 -7.84
CA GLY A 48 8.11 -5.97 -6.92
C GLY A 48 8.18 -7.46 -7.28
N LEU A 49 8.02 -7.78 -8.56
CA LEU A 49 8.11 -9.16 -9.06
C LEU A 49 9.53 -9.74 -8.91
N THR A 50 10.56 -8.98 -9.28
CA THR A 50 11.96 -9.44 -9.16
C THR A 50 12.37 -9.62 -7.70
N MET A 51 11.96 -8.73 -6.79
CA MET A 51 12.18 -8.86 -5.35
C MET A 51 11.43 -10.08 -4.78
N LEU A 52 10.20 -10.33 -5.23
CA LEU A 52 9.45 -11.53 -4.86
C LEU A 52 10.21 -12.81 -5.28
N LEU A 53 10.66 -12.90 -6.53
CA LEU A 53 11.47 -14.02 -7.02
C LEU A 53 12.80 -14.16 -6.24
N SER A 54 13.45 -13.06 -5.92
CA SER A 54 14.66 -13.03 -5.10
C SER A 54 14.42 -13.59 -3.69
N THR A 55 13.29 -13.24 -3.05
CA THR A 55 12.94 -13.81 -1.74
C THR A 55 12.61 -15.30 -1.81
N LEU A 56 11.92 -15.75 -2.86
CA LEU A 56 11.61 -17.17 -3.07
C LEU A 56 12.88 -17.99 -3.30
N THR A 57 13.80 -17.51 -4.13
CA THR A 57 15.10 -18.17 -4.36
C THR A 57 15.94 -18.19 -3.07
N GLY A 58 15.96 -17.09 -2.32
CA GLY A 58 16.59 -17.02 -0.99
C GLY A 58 16.03 -18.07 -0.02
N LEU A 59 14.70 -18.25 0.00
CA LEU A 59 14.02 -19.24 0.85
C LEU A 59 14.45 -20.66 0.50
N VAL A 60 14.51 -20.98 -0.80
CA VAL A 60 14.91 -22.30 -1.30
C VAL A 60 16.38 -22.59 -0.98
N ILE A 61 17.29 -21.65 -1.26
CA ILE A 61 18.73 -21.81 -1.04
C ILE A 61 19.04 -21.95 0.46
N TYR A 62 18.46 -21.10 1.30
CA TYR A 62 18.71 -21.08 2.74
C TYR A 62 17.76 -21.95 3.55
N ARG A 63 16.92 -22.80 2.93
CA ARG A 63 15.88 -23.61 3.62
C ARG A 63 16.37 -24.33 4.89
N LYS A 64 17.56 -24.94 4.84
CA LYS A 64 18.13 -25.68 6.00
C LYS A 64 18.57 -24.74 7.12
N PHE A 65 18.95 -23.50 6.79
CA PHE A 65 19.38 -22.48 7.74
C PHE A 65 18.18 -21.71 8.31
N VAL A 66 17.12 -21.49 7.52
CA VAL A 66 15.86 -20.86 7.96
C VAL A 66 15.33 -21.55 9.21
N TRP A 67 15.18 -22.88 9.18
CA TRP A 67 14.74 -23.65 10.34
C TRP A 67 15.67 -23.52 11.55
N LYS A 68 16.99 -23.43 11.33
CA LYS A 68 17.94 -23.27 12.44
C LYS A 68 17.80 -21.90 13.11
N VAL A 69 17.56 -20.84 12.33
CA VAL A 69 17.35 -19.48 12.85
C VAL A 69 16.01 -19.37 13.57
N LEU A 70 14.93 -19.89 12.97
CA LEU A 70 13.60 -19.86 13.57
C LEU A 70 13.49 -20.67 14.86
N LEU A 71 14.27 -21.76 14.97
CA LEU A 71 14.40 -22.55 16.20
C LEU A 71 15.46 -22.02 17.17
N PHE A 72 16.03 -20.83 16.93
CA PHE A 72 17.08 -20.21 17.76
C PHE A 72 18.34 -21.07 17.98
N LYS A 73 18.64 -21.99 17.05
CA LYS A 73 19.77 -22.95 17.15
C LYS A 73 21.10 -22.40 16.60
N VAL A 74 21.15 -21.14 16.18
CA VAL A 74 22.35 -20.54 15.57
C VAL A 74 23.24 -19.92 16.66
N LYS A 75 24.46 -20.46 16.81
CA LYS A 75 25.47 -19.91 17.72
C LYS A 75 26.13 -18.67 17.11
N PHE A 76 26.07 -17.54 17.81
CA PHE A 76 26.73 -16.30 17.39
C PHE A 76 28.24 -16.36 17.70
N LYS A 77 29.09 -16.01 16.74
CA LYS A 77 30.55 -16.01 16.90
C LYS A 77 31.07 -14.56 16.85
N TRP A 78 31.64 -14.07 17.95
CA TRP A 78 32.01 -12.66 18.15
C TRP A 78 33.46 -12.30 17.80
N ASN A 79 34.22 -13.20 17.15
CA ASN A 79 35.68 -13.06 17.10
C ASN A 79 36.24 -12.20 15.95
N ASN A 80 35.45 -11.90 14.90
CA ASN A 80 35.95 -11.14 13.74
C ASN A 80 34.80 -10.37 13.06
N TRP A 81 34.99 -9.08 12.74
CA TRP A 81 34.00 -8.23 12.06
C TRP A 81 33.47 -8.85 10.76
N ARG A 82 34.31 -9.57 10.01
CA ARG A 82 33.88 -10.30 8.80
C ARG A 82 32.86 -11.39 9.13
N MET A 83 33.10 -12.15 10.20
CA MET A 83 32.21 -13.22 10.65
C MET A 83 30.92 -12.66 11.27
N ILE A 84 31.01 -11.55 11.99
CA ILE A 84 29.85 -10.84 12.55
C ILE A 84 28.95 -10.35 11.43
N SER A 85 29.47 -9.62 10.45
CA SER A 85 28.71 -9.09 9.32
C SER A 85 28.03 -10.20 8.51
N SER A 86 28.73 -11.30 8.21
CA SER A 86 28.15 -12.46 7.50
C SER A 86 27.10 -13.20 8.33
N SER A 87 27.29 -13.32 9.64
CA SER A 87 26.31 -13.98 10.52
C SER A 87 25.07 -13.11 10.73
N LEU A 88 25.25 -11.81 10.93
CA LEU A 88 24.15 -10.84 11.04
C LEU A 88 23.31 -10.81 9.76
N HIS A 89 23.94 -10.70 8.59
CA HIS A 89 23.24 -10.72 7.30
C HIS A 89 22.37 -11.98 7.14
N ARG A 90 22.89 -13.15 7.52
CA ARG A 90 22.13 -14.41 7.43
C ARG A 90 20.97 -14.48 8.44
N ILE A 91 21.19 -14.07 9.69
CA ILE A 91 20.15 -14.12 10.73
C ILE A 91 19.05 -13.09 10.43
N VAL A 92 19.43 -11.83 10.21
CA VAL A 92 18.50 -10.75 9.86
C VAL A 92 17.81 -11.06 8.53
N GLY A 93 18.53 -11.61 7.56
CA GLY A 93 17.98 -12.03 6.27
C GLY A 93 16.86 -13.07 6.40
N VAL A 94 17.00 -14.07 7.27
CA VAL A 94 15.94 -15.07 7.48
C VAL A 94 14.68 -14.44 8.08
N TRP A 95 14.82 -13.60 9.11
CA TRP A 95 13.67 -12.93 9.72
C TRP A 95 13.00 -11.98 8.73
N ALA A 96 13.79 -11.17 8.03
CA ALA A 96 13.31 -10.24 7.00
C ALA A 96 12.59 -10.97 5.87
N LEU A 97 13.06 -12.16 5.48
CA LEU A 97 12.48 -12.94 4.39
C LEU A 97 11.00 -13.26 4.62
N LEU A 98 10.61 -13.67 5.82
CA LEU A 98 9.22 -14.02 6.13
C LEU A 98 8.27 -12.83 5.91
N PHE A 99 8.66 -11.65 6.37
CA PHE A 99 7.85 -10.44 6.24
C PHE A 99 7.92 -9.84 4.83
N ASN A 100 9.11 -9.80 4.24
CA ASN A 100 9.32 -9.25 2.90
C ASN A 100 8.61 -10.06 1.82
N LEU A 101 8.42 -11.37 2.02
CA LEU A 101 7.63 -12.18 1.11
C LEU A 101 6.19 -11.63 0.98
N ILE A 102 5.57 -11.29 2.12
CA ILE A 102 4.21 -10.72 2.15
C ILE A 102 4.23 -9.30 1.54
N ILE A 103 5.20 -8.46 1.91
CA ILE A 103 5.29 -7.07 1.43
C ILE A 103 5.52 -7.03 -0.09
N PHE A 104 6.42 -7.85 -0.63
CA PHE A 104 6.68 -7.88 -2.07
C PHE A 104 5.52 -8.50 -2.86
N PHE A 105 4.89 -9.54 -2.32
CA PHE A 105 3.70 -10.12 -2.95
C PHE A 105 2.56 -9.10 -3.01
N THR A 106 2.22 -8.46 -1.89
CA THR A 106 1.15 -7.45 -1.82
C THR A 106 1.47 -6.22 -2.67
N GLY A 107 2.73 -5.75 -2.66
CA GLY A 107 3.17 -4.60 -3.47
C GLY A 107 3.13 -4.87 -4.97
N PHE A 108 3.56 -6.07 -5.40
CA PHE A 108 3.40 -6.52 -6.79
C PHE A 108 1.91 -6.61 -7.16
N TRP A 109 1.10 -7.25 -6.31
CA TRP A 109 -0.33 -7.42 -6.57
C TRP A 109 -1.06 -6.09 -6.73
N MET A 110 -0.77 -5.14 -5.85
CA MET A 110 -1.36 -3.81 -5.89
C MET A 110 -1.04 -3.06 -7.18
N ASN A 111 0.16 -3.24 -7.76
CA ASN A 111 0.56 -2.56 -8.99
C ASN A 111 0.40 -3.41 -10.27
N LYS A 112 -0.07 -4.65 -10.18
CA LYS A 112 -0.18 -5.56 -11.35
C LYS A 112 -0.99 -4.97 -12.51
N PHE A 113 -1.96 -4.10 -12.21
CA PHE A 113 -2.77 -3.41 -13.21
C PHE A 113 -1.93 -2.55 -14.17
N SER A 114 -0.72 -2.14 -13.77
CA SER A 114 0.20 -1.36 -14.61
C SER A 114 0.69 -2.15 -15.81
N MET A 115 0.57 -3.48 -15.81
CA MET A 115 0.91 -4.35 -16.94
C MET A 115 -0.23 -4.46 -17.96
N ASP A 116 -1.44 -4.01 -17.61
CA ASP A 116 -2.57 -4.01 -18.53
C ASP A 116 -2.55 -2.79 -19.46
N MET A 117 -2.43 -3.04 -20.76
CA MET A 117 -2.44 -2.01 -21.80
C MET A 117 -3.73 -1.18 -21.82
N GLN A 118 -4.87 -1.75 -21.40
CA GLN A 118 -6.12 -0.99 -21.31
C GLN A 118 -6.07 0.08 -20.24
N TYR A 119 -5.35 -0.17 -19.14
CA TYR A 119 -5.14 0.83 -18.09
C TYR A 119 -4.40 2.04 -18.63
N TRP A 120 -3.33 1.82 -19.43
CA TRP A 120 -2.56 2.89 -20.05
C TRP A 120 -3.42 3.75 -20.97
N LYS A 121 -4.22 3.12 -21.84
CA LYS A 121 -5.14 3.83 -22.76
C LYS A 121 -6.14 4.71 -22.00
N LYS A 122 -6.66 4.23 -20.87
CA LYS A 122 -7.59 4.99 -20.01
C LYS A 122 -6.93 6.15 -19.29
N GLN A 123 -5.62 6.13 -19.07
CA GLN A 123 -4.88 7.20 -18.40
C GLN A 123 -4.36 8.27 -19.37
N THR A 124 -4.30 7.97 -20.68
CA THR A 124 -3.88 8.91 -21.72
C THR A 124 -5.03 9.74 -22.31
N VAL A 125 -6.29 9.41 -22.00
CA VAL A 125 -7.44 10.23 -22.41
C VAL A 125 -7.59 11.45 -21.51
N VAL A 126 -7.89 12.59 -22.13
CA VAL A 126 -8.16 13.85 -21.41
C VAL A 126 -9.36 13.63 -20.49
N SER A 127 -9.21 14.03 -19.22
CA SER A 127 -10.31 13.93 -18.27
C SER A 127 -11.48 14.81 -18.70
N PRO A 128 -12.72 14.30 -18.67
CA PRO A 128 -13.90 15.11 -18.95
C PRO A 128 -13.98 16.34 -18.04
N ALA A 129 -14.69 17.38 -18.51
CA ALA A 129 -14.96 18.57 -17.72
C ALA A 129 -15.58 18.20 -16.37
N THR A 130 -15.21 18.94 -15.31
CA THR A 130 -15.72 18.68 -13.97
C THR A 130 -17.21 18.97 -13.92
N THR A 131 -18.00 18.00 -13.47
CA THR A 131 -19.45 18.17 -13.25
C THR A 131 -19.72 18.41 -11.77
N MET A 132 -20.59 19.36 -11.46
CA MET A 132 -21.10 19.52 -10.11
C MET A 132 -22.27 18.55 -9.87
N PRO A 133 -22.35 17.90 -8.71
CA PRO A 133 -23.53 17.13 -8.34
C PRO A 133 -24.74 18.06 -8.22
N LEU A 134 -25.92 17.57 -8.58
CA LEU A 134 -27.18 18.31 -8.40
C LEU A 134 -27.66 18.25 -6.95
N GLN A 135 -27.30 17.18 -6.23
CA GLN A 135 -27.55 17.04 -4.81
C GLN A 135 -26.49 17.72 -3.96
N SER A 136 -26.91 18.26 -2.81
CA SER A 136 -25.99 18.80 -1.82
C SER A 136 -25.15 17.69 -1.17
N LEU A 137 -23.94 18.03 -0.72
CA LEU A 137 -23.08 17.12 0.05
C LEU A 137 -23.82 16.60 1.28
N ASP A 138 -24.54 17.47 1.99
CA ASP A 138 -25.23 17.12 3.22
C ASP A 138 -26.37 16.12 2.97
N SER A 139 -27.12 16.29 1.88
CA SER A 139 -28.16 15.36 1.45
C SER A 139 -27.57 13.97 1.16
N MET A 140 -26.52 13.91 0.33
CA MET A 140 -25.85 12.64 0.00
C MET A 140 -25.21 11.97 1.22
N MET A 141 -24.63 12.77 2.12
CA MET A 141 -24.04 12.28 3.37
C MET A 141 -25.12 11.76 4.33
N ALA A 142 -26.26 12.44 4.43
CA ALA A 142 -27.39 12.01 5.24
C ALA A 142 -27.94 10.68 4.73
N SER A 143 -28.21 10.55 3.42
CA SER A 143 -28.66 9.28 2.82
C SER A 143 -27.69 8.13 3.10
N ALA A 144 -26.38 8.39 3.00
CA ALA A 144 -25.38 7.36 3.24
C ALA A 144 -25.28 6.96 4.72
N LYS A 145 -25.37 7.92 5.66
CA LYS A 145 -25.37 7.67 7.10
C LYS A 145 -26.65 7.02 7.61
N GLU A 146 -27.80 7.34 7.01
CA GLU A 146 -29.07 6.70 7.34
C GLU A 146 -28.99 5.19 7.12
N LYS A 147 -28.33 4.77 6.05
CA LYS A 147 -28.23 3.35 5.69
C LYS A 147 -27.16 2.58 6.46
N LEU A 148 -26.02 3.21 6.74
CA LEU A 148 -24.96 2.65 7.57
C LEU A 148 -24.59 3.61 8.71
N PRO A 149 -25.41 3.68 9.78
CA PRO A 149 -25.16 4.60 10.89
C PRO A 149 -23.90 4.25 11.69
N ASN A 150 -23.47 2.99 11.64
CA ASN A 150 -22.30 2.48 12.35
C ASN A 150 -20.98 2.63 11.56
N LEU A 151 -21.01 3.25 10.38
CA LEU A 151 -19.83 3.44 9.53
C LEU A 151 -19.00 4.62 10.05
N ASN A 152 -17.78 4.34 10.48
CA ASN A 152 -16.79 5.36 10.76
C ASN A 152 -16.15 5.85 9.45
N ILE A 153 -16.64 6.98 8.94
CA ILE A 153 -16.23 7.52 7.64
C ILE A 153 -14.77 7.98 7.69
N LYS A 154 -13.93 7.37 6.85
CA LYS A 154 -12.50 7.71 6.70
C LYS A 154 -12.22 8.49 5.44
N ASN A 155 -12.91 8.14 4.36
CA ASN A 155 -12.70 8.72 3.04
C ASN A 155 -14.05 9.11 2.41
N VAL A 156 -14.07 10.29 1.80
CA VAL A 156 -15.21 10.78 1.01
C VAL A 156 -14.71 11.05 -0.41
N TYR A 157 -15.32 10.39 -1.37
CA TYR A 157 -15.01 10.53 -2.80
C TYR A 157 -16.08 11.40 -3.44
N TRP A 158 -15.64 12.57 -3.91
CA TRP A 158 -16.52 13.53 -4.55
C TRP A 158 -16.75 13.18 -6.03
N PRO A 159 -18.00 13.25 -6.53
CA PRO A 159 -18.34 12.95 -7.92
C PRO A 159 -17.98 14.12 -8.84
N THR A 160 -16.69 14.26 -9.18
CA THR A 160 -16.18 15.34 -10.04
C THR A 160 -16.32 15.07 -11.53
N GLN A 161 -16.86 13.92 -11.95
CA GLN A 161 -16.93 13.54 -13.36
C GLN A 161 -18.30 12.92 -13.70
N PRO A 162 -18.76 13.03 -14.96
CA PRO A 162 -19.98 12.37 -15.41
C PRO A 162 -19.96 10.87 -15.13
N GLY A 163 -21.06 10.35 -14.56
CA GLY A 163 -21.20 8.92 -14.25
C GLY A 163 -20.37 8.42 -13.06
N LYS A 164 -19.69 9.29 -12.32
CA LYS A 164 -19.07 8.93 -11.04
C LYS A 164 -20.04 9.17 -9.89
N ASN A 165 -20.10 8.19 -9.00
CA ASN A 165 -20.98 8.25 -7.82
C ASN A 165 -20.29 8.96 -6.68
N PHE A 166 -21.07 9.63 -5.83
CA PHE A 166 -20.61 10.02 -4.51
C PHE A 166 -20.36 8.74 -3.72
N ARG A 167 -19.21 8.61 -3.06
CA ARG A 167 -18.90 7.40 -2.30
C ARG A 167 -18.26 7.75 -0.97
N ILE A 168 -18.75 7.13 0.10
CA ILE A 168 -18.07 7.15 1.40
C ILE A 168 -17.46 5.78 1.66
N ARG A 169 -16.26 5.76 2.25
CA ARG A 169 -15.58 4.54 2.70
C ARG A 169 -15.13 4.67 4.14
N GLY A 170 -15.11 3.54 4.83
CA GLY A 170 -14.67 3.48 6.21
C GLY A 170 -14.73 2.07 6.79
N SER A 171 -14.61 2.02 8.10
CA SER A 171 -14.70 0.80 8.89
C SER A 171 -16.01 0.79 9.67
N ILE A 172 -16.57 -0.40 9.90
CA ILE A 172 -17.70 -0.54 10.82
C ILE A 172 -17.15 -0.71 12.24
N LYS A 173 -17.92 -0.29 13.25
CA LYS A 173 -17.59 -0.52 14.66
C LYS A 173 -17.36 -2.02 14.91
N ASP A 174 -16.33 -2.36 15.67
CA ASP A 174 -15.94 -3.73 16.04
C ASP A 174 -15.38 -4.61 14.89
N GLU A 175 -15.16 -4.02 13.72
CA GLU A 175 -14.50 -4.69 12.59
C GLU A 175 -12.98 -4.77 12.79
N PRO A 176 -12.32 -5.86 12.37
CA PRO A 176 -10.86 -5.95 12.38
C PRO A 176 -10.21 -4.78 11.63
N THR A 177 -9.23 -4.13 12.26
CA THR A 177 -8.50 -2.99 11.71
C THR A 177 -7.80 -3.26 10.37
N ILE A 178 -7.56 -4.52 10.03
CA ILE A 178 -7.04 -4.92 8.72
C ILE A 178 -8.00 -4.58 7.57
N PHE A 179 -9.30 -4.42 7.87
CA PHE A 179 -10.35 -4.01 6.94
C PHE A 179 -10.76 -2.55 7.10
N GLU A 180 -9.87 -1.65 7.56
CA GLU A 180 -10.20 -0.24 7.88
C GLU A 180 -10.93 0.53 6.76
N ASN A 181 -10.78 0.12 5.49
CA ASN A 181 -11.47 0.70 4.34
C ASN A 181 -12.35 -0.33 3.58
N GLY A 182 -12.73 -1.43 4.22
CA GLY A 182 -13.43 -2.55 3.60
C GLY A 182 -14.86 -2.23 3.18
N ASN A 183 -15.49 -1.22 3.80
CA ASN A 183 -16.91 -0.92 3.60
C ASN A 183 -17.10 0.38 2.81
N SER A 184 -18.12 0.41 1.94
CA SER A 184 -18.47 1.59 1.17
C SER A 184 -19.96 1.75 0.91
N VAL A 185 -20.41 3.00 0.81
CA VAL A 185 -21.75 3.35 0.33
C VAL A 185 -21.60 4.31 -0.83
N SER A 186 -22.23 3.98 -1.95
CA SER A 186 -22.26 4.81 -3.16
C SER A 186 -23.65 5.41 -3.35
N VAL A 187 -23.71 6.73 -3.54
CA VAL A 187 -24.93 7.52 -3.74
C VAL A 187 -24.88 8.18 -5.12
N ASP A 188 -26.03 8.21 -5.78
CA ASP A 188 -26.23 8.91 -7.04
C ASP A 188 -26.14 10.44 -6.81
N PRO A 189 -25.22 11.15 -7.48
CA PRO A 189 -25.08 12.60 -7.34
C PRO A 189 -26.25 13.42 -7.91
N VAL A 190 -27.11 12.81 -8.75
CA VAL A 190 -28.27 13.44 -9.38
C VAL A 190 -29.51 13.18 -8.55
N THR A 191 -29.80 11.92 -8.25
CA THR A 191 -31.06 11.52 -7.60
C THR A 191 -30.97 11.50 -6.08
N GLY A 192 -29.76 11.45 -5.50
CA GLY A 192 -29.55 11.29 -4.05
C GLY A 192 -29.85 9.88 -3.52
N LYS A 193 -30.17 8.94 -4.42
CA LYS A 193 -30.49 7.55 -4.06
C LYS A 193 -29.23 6.72 -3.89
N ILE A 194 -29.30 5.72 -3.02
CA ILE A 194 -28.21 4.76 -2.83
C ILE A 194 -28.16 3.84 -4.04
N ILE A 195 -26.97 3.75 -4.66
CA ILE A 195 -26.72 2.88 -5.82
C ILE A 195 -26.15 1.55 -5.35
N ALA A 196 -25.20 1.57 -4.42
CA ALA A 196 -24.49 0.37 -3.98
C ALA A 196 -24.05 0.49 -2.53
N ILE A 197 -24.07 -0.65 -1.84
CA ILE A 197 -23.51 -0.83 -0.51
C ILE A 197 -22.57 -2.02 -0.61
N ASP A 198 -21.29 -1.77 -0.39
CA ASP A 198 -20.26 -2.82 -0.42
C ASP A 198 -19.84 -3.08 1.02
N LEU A 199 -20.27 -4.22 1.59
CA LEU A 199 -19.87 -4.64 2.92
C LEU A 199 -18.81 -5.72 2.84
N ILE A 200 -17.68 -5.54 3.54
CA ILE A 200 -16.63 -6.56 3.59
C ILE A 200 -17.11 -7.85 4.24
N ALA A 201 -18.11 -7.78 5.13
CA ALA A 201 -18.71 -8.96 5.76
C ALA A 201 -19.41 -9.89 4.76
N GLU A 202 -20.01 -9.32 3.71
CA GLU A 202 -20.79 -10.06 2.70
C GLU A 202 -19.93 -10.61 1.55
N LYS A 203 -18.68 -10.14 1.44
CA LYS A 203 -17.73 -10.57 0.42
C LYS A 203 -17.29 -12.02 0.61
N ASP A 204 -16.90 -12.64 -0.50
CA ASP A 204 -16.35 -13.98 -0.48
C ASP A 204 -14.96 -14.01 0.20
N PHE A 205 -14.41 -15.22 0.37
CA PHE A 205 -13.10 -15.38 1.00
C PHE A 205 -11.97 -14.68 0.23
N TRP A 206 -12.00 -14.72 -1.11
CA TRP A 206 -10.93 -14.18 -1.94
C TRP A 206 -10.91 -12.66 -1.93
N GLU A 207 -12.07 -12.04 -2.03
CA GLU A 207 -12.25 -10.60 -1.92
C GLU A 207 -11.87 -10.10 -0.53
N LYS A 208 -12.21 -10.85 0.53
CA LYS A 208 -11.75 -10.56 1.90
C LYS A 208 -10.23 -10.62 1.99
N LEU A 209 -9.63 -11.68 1.45
CA LEU A 209 -8.18 -11.82 1.44
C LEU A 209 -7.51 -10.66 0.68
N GLU A 210 -7.99 -10.34 -0.53
CA GLU A 210 -7.47 -9.23 -1.32
C GLU A 210 -7.62 -7.87 -0.62
N ALA A 211 -8.74 -7.66 0.09
CA ALA A 211 -8.94 -6.44 0.88
C ALA A 211 -7.89 -6.25 1.99
N THR A 212 -7.24 -7.32 2.46
CA THR A 212 -6.15 -7.22 3.44
C THR A 212 -4.82 -6.74 2.83
N PHE A 213 -4.62 -6.85 1.52
CA PHE A 213 -3.30 -6.67 0.91
C PHE A 213 -2.74 -5.28 1.11
N PHE A 214 -3.58 -4.24 0.96
CA PHE A 214 -3.15 -2.86 1.23
C PHE A 214 -2.68 -2.71 2.68
N SER A 215 -3.50 -3.14 3.63
CA SER A 215 -3.21 -3.04 5.06
C SER A 215 -1.97 -3.84 5.46
N LEU A 216 -1.77 -5.02 4.86
CA LEU A 216 -0.59 -5.87 5.04
C LEU A 216 0.67 -5.28 4.38
N HIS A 217 0.53 -4.52 3.31
CA HIS A 217 1.67 -3.87 2.66
C HIS A 217 2.17 -2.68 3.48
N VAL A 218 1.26 -1.84 3.96
CA VAL A 218 1.59 -0.59 4.67
C VAL A 218 1.69 -0.73 6.20
N GLY A 219 1.15 -1.81 6.76
CA GLY A 219 1.18 -2.07 8.20
C GLY A 219 0.24 -1.20 9.04
N ASN A 220 -0.92 -0.77 8.51
CA ASN A 220 -1.82 0.16 9.23
C ASN A 220 -2.77 -0.51 10.24
N PHE A 221 -2.67 -1.81 10.50
CA PHE A 221 -3.67 -2.55 11.29
C PHE A 221 -3.33 -2.71 12.79
N GLY A 222 -2.08 -2.58 13.21
CA GLY A 222 -1.66 -2.85 14.60
C GLY A 222 -1.19 -1.64 15.39
N GLY A 223 -1.66 -0.44 15.03
CA GLY A 223 -1.28 0.79 15.70
C GLY A 223 0.21 1.16 15.55
N LEU A 224 0.72 1.95 16.49
CA LEU A 224 2.09 2.46 16.45
C LEU A 224 3.17 1.36 16.50
N PRO A 225 3.08 0.32 17.35
CA PRO A 225 4.10 -0.73 17.41
C PRO A 225 4.30 -1.45 16.08
N VAL A 226 3.21 -1.79 15.39
CA VAL A 226 3.28 -2.43 14.06
C VAL A 226 3.84 -1.47 13.03
N LYS A 227 3.46 -0.18 13.05
CA LYS A 227 4.05 0.82 12.13
C LYS A 227 5.56 0.94 12.30
N ILE A 228 6.06 0.98 13.54
CA ILE A 228 7.50 1.04 13.81
C ILE A 228 8.20 -0.22 13.28
N LEU A 229 7.63 -1.40 13.54
CA LEU A 229 8.14 -2.66 13.02
C LEU A 229 8.20 -2.66 11.48
N TYR A 230 7.15 -2.17 10.82
CA TYR A 230 7.08 -2.07 9.35
C TYR A 230 8.12 -1.11 8.78
N VAL A 231 8.41 0.01 9.44
CA VAL A 231 9.50 0.91 9.03
C VAL A 231 10.85 0.18 9.11
N ILE A 232 11.12 -0.52 10.22
CA ILE A 232 12.37 -1.26 10.39
C ILE A 232 12.49 -2.35 9.31
N ILE A 233 11.47 -3.19 9.15
CA ILE A 233 11.45 -4.28 8.17
C ILE A 233 11.55 -3.73 6.74
N GLY A 234 10.85 -2.65 6.42
CA GLY A 234 10.87 -2.02 5.09
C GLY A 234 12.24 -1.48 4.69
N LEU A 235 13.11 -1.15 5.66
CA LEU A 235 14.50 -0.74 5.41
C LEU A 235 15.46 -1.93 5.26
N LEU A 236 15.09 -3.12 5.75
CA LEU A 236 15.96 -4.31 5.70
C LEU A 236 16.32 -4.76 4.28
N PRO A 237 15.42 -4.79 3.27
CA PRO A 237 15.79 -5.14 1.91
C PRO A 237 16.96 -4.32 1.36
N GLY A 238 16.97 -3.01 1.60
CA GLY A 238 18.06 -2.12 1.17
C GLY A 238 19.36 -2.45 1.89
N LEU A 239 19.31 -2.58 3.22
CA LEU A 239 20.47 -2.93 4.04
C LEU A 239 21.04 -4.31 3.67
N LEU A 240 20.18 -5.30 3.45
CA LEU A 240 20.56 -6.66 3.07
C LEU A 240 21.16 -6.69 1.65
N SER A 241 20.64 -5.90 0.72
CA SER A 241 21.21 -5.77 -0.63
C SER A 241 22.63 -5.21 -0.58
N ILE A 242 22.86 -4.14 0.20
CA ILE A 242 24.19 -3.54 0.38
C ILE A 242 25.14 -4.53 1.05
N THR A 243 24.74 -5.14 2.16
CA THR A 243 25.59 -6.09 2.89
C THR A 243 25.88 -7.34 2.07
N GLY A 244 24.92 -7.84 1.29
CA GLY A 244 25.10 -8.94 0.35
C GLY A 244 26.15 -8.63 -0.73
N ALA A 245 26.06 -7.44 -1.36
CA ALA A 245 27.03 -6.99 -2.35
C ALA A 245 28.45 -6.86 -1.78
N LEU A 246 28.57 -6.31 -0.56
CA LEU A 246 29.86 -6.19 0.14
C LEU A 246 30.48 -7.57 0.46
N LEU A 247 29.66 -8.53 0.90
CA LEU A 247 30.12 -9.89 1.19
C LEU A 247 30.58 -10.60 -0.09
N TRP A 248 29.84 -10.44 -1.20
CA TRP A 248 30.24 -10.98 -2.50
C TRP A 248 31.56 -10.39 -2.99
N TRP A 249 31.71 -9.07 -2.96
CA TRP A 249 32.94 -8.41 -3.41
C TRP A 249 34.16 -8.84 -2.58
N ARG A 250 34.01 -8.93 -1.26
CA ARG A 250 35.09 -9.43 -0.39
C ARG A 250 35.47 -10.88 -0.68
N ARG A 251 34.53 -11.70 -1.12
CA ARG A 251 34.81 -13.07 -1.55
C ARG A 251 35.51 -13.11 -2.90
N ALA A 252 35.17 -12.21 -3.82
CA ALA A 252 35.76 -12.17 -5.16
C ALA A 252 37.19 -11.57 -5.18
N LYS A 253 37.54 -10.75 -4.20
CA LYS A 253 38.88 -10.13 -4.08
C LYS A 253 39.90 -11.01 -3.34
N ASN A 254 39.44 -12.03 -2.61
CA ASN A 254 40.30 -13.04 -2.00
C ASN A 254 40.37 -14.27 -2.89
#